data_AF-A0A6F9X1M0-F1
#
_entry.id   AF-A0A6F9X1M0-F1
#
_cell.length_a   1.000
_cell.length_b   1.000
_cell.length_c   1.000
_cell.angle_alpha   90.00
_cell.angle_beta   90.00
_cell.angle_gamma   90.00
#
_symmetry.space_group_name_H-M   'P 1'
#
loop_
_entity.id
_entity.type
_entity.pdbx_description
1 polymer ?
#
loop_
_entity_poly.entity_id
_entity_poly.type
_entity_poly.pdbx_seq_one_letter_code
_entity_poly.pdbx_strand_id
1 'polypeptide(L)'
;MKQQHDDSSRDTAGEISYEHIEEIILAALRLRNLPVGQMVDISQLQEDCFSIGYSPRELSQGLVRLLRRRYLSPCPCGELSFMLTQEGHRAGEQALFSRRD
;
A
#
# COMPACT_ATOMS: atom_id res chain seq x y z
N MET A 1 -10.67 13.58 50.74
CA MET A 1 -11.62 13.52 49.60
C MET A 1 -10.75 13.37 48.35
N LYS A 2 -10.63 12.16 47.76
CA LYS A 2 -11.40 11.68 46.58
C LYS A 2 -11.47 12.76 45.48
N GLN A 3 -11.19 12.54 44.20
CA GLN A 3 -10.66 11.46 43.36
C GLN A 3 -10.82 12.02 41.92
N GLN A 4 -9.95 11.64 40.97
CA GLN A 4 -10.28 11.42 39.54
C GLN A 4 -10.67 12.63 38.65
N HIS A 5 -10.42 12.71 37.35
CA HIS A 5 -9.91 11.83 36.27
C HIS A 5 -9.19 12.78 35.29
N ASP A 6 -7.97 12.51 34.84
CA ASP A 6 -7.69 11.77 33.60
C ASP A 6 -8.54 12.26 32.41
N ASP A 7 -7.95 13.14 31.60
CA ASP A 7 -8.30 13.22 30.18
C ASP A 7 -7.01 13.12 29.38
N SER A 8 -6.43 11.93 29.47
CA SER A 8 -5.49 11.42 28.50
C SER A 8 -6.26 11.21 27.20
N SER A 9 -6.49 12.27 26.44
CA SER A 9 -6.80 12.17 25.02
C SER A 9 -5.50 11.80 24.29
N ARG A 10 -5.04 10.57 24.56
CA ARG A 10 -4.11 9.85 23.71
C ARG A 10 -4.88 9.56 22.44
N ASP A 11 -4.55 10.31 21.39
CA ASP A 11 -4.77 9.89 20.01
C ASP A 11 -4.03 8.56 19.80
N THR A 12 -4.63 7.44 20.22
CA THR A 12 -4.28 6.10 19.74
C THR A 12 -4.90 5.91 18.37
N ALA A 13 -4.55 6.80 17.42
CA ALA A 13 -4.46 6.40 16.04
C ALA A 13 -3.20 5.54 15.99
N GLY A 14 -3.37 4.22 16.10
CA GLY A 14 -2.25 3.28 16.08
C GLY A 14 -1.29 3.66 14.97
N GLU A 15 0.01 3.68 15.27
CA GLU A 15 1.07 3.86 14.29
C GLU A 15 0.94 2.76 13.24
N ILE A 16 0.11 2.98 12.23
CA ILE A 16 0.15 2.21 11.00
C ILE A 16 1.46 2.64 10.37
N SER A 17 2.51 1.88 10.67
CA SER A 17 3.84 2.08 10.11
C SER A 17 3.68 2.28 8.61
N TYR A 18 4.17 3.40 8.09
CA TYR A 18 4.04 3.73 6.68
C TYR A 18 4.75 2.72 5.74
N GLU A 19 5.50 1.76 6.27
CA GLU A 19 6.02 0.61 5.51
C GLU A 19 4.91 -0.39 5.16
N HIS A 20 3.85 -0.44 5.96
CA HIS A 20 2.75 -1.39 5.81
C HIS A 20 1.95 -1.17 4.51
N ILE A 21 1.78 0.08 4.06
CA ILE A 21 1.02 0.37 2.83
C ILE A 21 1.74 -0.10 1.55
N GLU A 22 3.08 -0.10 1.53
CA GLU A 22 3.85 -0.60 0.38
C GLU A 22 3.61 -2.11 0.20
N GLU A 23 3.67 -2.88 1.28
CA GLU A 23 3.39 -4.31 1.29
C GLU A 23 1.93 -4.63 0.93
N ILE A 24 0.98 -3.84 1.46
CA ILE A 24 -0.44 -3.95 1.12
C ILE A 24 -0.65 -3.82 -0.38
N ILE A 25 -0.10 -2.77 -0.99
CA ILE A 25 -0.25 -2.52 -2.42
C ILE A 25 0.34 -3.69 -3.20
N LEU A 26 1.57 -4.11 -2.89
CA LEU A 26 2.22 -5.21 -3.59
C LEU A 26 1.46 -6.53 -3.45
N ALA A 27 0.95 -6.83 -2.25
CA ALA A 27 0.11 -7.99 -1.98
C ALA A 27 -1.20 -7.93 -2.78
N ALA A 28 -1.89 -6.78 -2.81
CA ALA A 28 -3.11 -6.60 -3.60
C ALA A 28 -2.85 -6.84 -5.10
N LEU A 29 -1.75 -6.31 -5.63
CA LEU A 29 -1.34 -6.57 -7.02
C LEU A 29 -1.05 -8.06 -7.27
N ARG A 30 -0.53 -8.81 -6.28
CA ARG A 30 -0.30 -10.26 -6.41
C ARG A 30 -1.58 -11.07 -6.33
N LEU A 31 -2.49 -10.75 -5.41
CA LEU A 31 -3.78 -11.44 -5.31
C LEU A 31 -4.56 -11.37 -6.63
N ARG A 32 -4.35 -10.30 -7.40
CA ARG A 32 -4.92 -10.10 -8.74
C ARG A 32 -4.12 -10.74 -9.88
N ASN A 33 -3.05 -11.47 -9.57
CA ASN A 33 -2.13 -12.09 -10.52
C ASN A 33 -1.61 -11.13 -11.60
N LEU A 34 -1.35 -9.87 -11.24
CA LEU A 34 -0.91 -8.87 -12.23
C LEU A 34 0.48 -9.27 -12.80
N PRO A 35 0.64 -9.50 -14.11
CA PRO A 35 1.92 -9.83 -14.72
C PRO A 35 2.92 -8.67 -14.65
N VAL A 36 4.21 -9.00 -14.77
CA VAL A 36 5.26 -8.00 -14.99
C VAL A 36 4.98 -7.22 -16.28
N GLY A 37 5.14 -5.90 -16.24
CA GLY A 37 4.93 -5.02 -17.37
C GLY A 37 3.46 -4.67 -17.63
N GLN A 38 2.51 -5.22 -16.86
CA GLN A 38 1.11 -4.83 -16.99
C GLN A 38 0.83 -3.54 -16.19
N MET A 39 -0.08 -2.74 -16.72
CA MET A 39 -0.56 -1.52 -16.10
C MET A 39 -1.32 -1.83 -14.80
N VAL A 40 -1.03 -1.04 -13.77
CA VAL A 40 -1.72 -1.05 -12.49
C VAL A 40 -3.03 -0.28 -12.63
N ASP A 41 -4.13 -0.94 -12.27
CA ASP A 41 -5.44 -0.28 -12.14
C ASP A 41 -5.50 0.47 -10.80
N ILE A 42 -5.30 1.79 -10.85
CA ILE A 42 -5.23 2.63 -9.65
C ILE A 42 -6.60 2.81 -9.02
N SER A 43 -7.67 2.89 -9.80
CA SER A 43 -9.04 3.01 -9.27
C SER A 43 -9.39 1.76 -8.47
N GLN A 44 -9.08 0.60 -9.01
CA GLN A 44 -9.33 -0.66 -8.33
C GLN A 44 -8.45 -0.83 -7.09
N LEU A 45 -7.18 -0.41 -7.14
CA LEU A 45 -6.28 -0.42 -5.99
C LEU A 45 -6.74 0.55 -4.88
N GLN A 46 -7.33 1.70 -5.26
CA GLN A 46 -7.97 2.62 -4.33
C GLN A 46 -9.13 1.97 -3.59
N GLU A 47 -10.01 1.27 -4.30
CA GLU A 47 -11.11 0.52 -3.69
C GLU A 47 -10.61 -0.55 -2.72
N ASP A 48 -9.61 -1.34 -3.13
CA ASP A 48 -9.02 -2.39 -2.29
C ASP A 48 -8.42 -1.81 -1.00
N CYS A 49 -7.58 -0.79 -1.12
CA CYS A 49 -6.93 -0.15 0.02
C CYS A 49 -7.94 0.56 0.93
N PHE A 50 -8.96 1.20 0.36
CA PHE A 50 -10.02 1.84 1.14
C PHE A 50 -10.86 0.83 1.92
N SER A 51 -11.18 -0.32 1.31
CA SER A 51 -11.98 -1.38 1.96
C SER A 51 -11.34 -1.95 3.23
N ILE A 52 -10.02 -1.82 3.36
CA ILE A 52 -9.24 -2.30 4.51
C ILE A 52 -8.70 -1.15 5.39
N GLY A 53 -9.18 0.08 5.17
CA GLY A 53 -8.97 1.21 6.07
C GLY A 53 -7.87 2.21 5.68
N TYR A 54 -7.25 2.08 4.51
CA TYR A 54 -6.27 3.07 4.04
C TYR A 54 -6.92 4.23 3.28
N SER A 55 -6.49 5.44 3.60
CA SER A 55 -6.92 6.66 2.92
C SER A 55 -6.28 6.81 1.53
N PRO A 56 -6.89 7.59 0.62
CA PRO A 56 -6.27 7.94 -0.66
C PRO A 56 -4.89 8.61 -0.53
N ARG A 57 -4.67 9.33 0.57
CA ARG A 57 -3.37 9.97 0.87
C ARG A 57 -2.30 8.93 1.18
N GLU A 58 -2.61 7.94 2.00
CA GLU A 58 -1.68 6.85 2.32
C GLU A 58 -1.35 6.01 1.09
N LEU A 59 -2.36 5.69 0.27
CA LEU A 59 -2.13 5.03 -1.01
C LEU A 59 -1.18 5.84 -1.90
N SER A 60 -1.44 7.13 -2.05
CA SER A 60 -0.60 8.00 -2.88
C SER A 60 0.85 8.02 -2.40
N GLN A 61 1.06 8.07 -1.08
CA GLN A 61 2.39 7.98 -0.48
C GLN A 61 3.04 6.61 -0.73
N GLY A 62 2.28 5.52 -0.60
CA GLY A 62 2.74 4.16 -0.91
C GLY A 62 3.19 4.05 -2.37
N LEU A 63 2.37 4.48 -3.33
CA LEU A 63 2.69 4.48 -4.76
C LEU A 63 3.97 5.26 -5.07
N VAL A 64 4.13 6.46 -4.50
CA VAL A 64 5.35 7.26 -4.66
C VAL A 64 6.59 6.53 -4.13
N ARG A 65 6.49 5.84 -2.99
CA ARG A 65 7.61 5.07 -2.45
C ARG A 65 7.94 3.84 -3.31
N LEU A 66 6.92 3.13 -3.78
CA LEU A 66 7.09 2.00 -4.70
C LEU A 66 7.77 2.42 -6.01
N LEU A 67 7.46 3.61 -6.53
CA LEU A 67 8.16 4.20 -7.67
C LEU A 67 9.63 4.50 -7.36
N ARG A 68 9.91 5.12 -6.20
CA ARG A 68 11.29 5.41 -5.78
C ARG A 68 12.12 4.14 -5.57
N ARG A 69 11.50 3.06 -5.10
CA ARG A 69 12.12 1.73 -4.94
C ARG A 69 12.17 0.91 -6.24
N ARG A 70 11.62 1.43 -7.34
CA ARG A 70 11.53 0.75 -8.65
C ARG A 70 10.70 -0.54 -8.65
N TYR A 71 9.75 -0.65 -7.73
CA TYR A 71 8.74 -1.73 -7.75
C TYR A 71 7.61 -1.43 -8.72
N LEU A 72 7.39 -0.15 -9.01
CA LEU A 72 6.56 0.35 -10.10
C LEU A 72 7.42 1.18 -11.04
N SER A 73 7.02 1.27 -12.30
CA SER A 73 7.59 2.18 -13.30
C SER A 73 6.48 2.99 -13.98
N PRO A 74 6.76 4.20 -14.50
CA PRO A 74 5.80 4.93 -15.33
C PRO A 74 5.42 4.13 -16.59
N CYS A 75 4.13 4.12 -16.97
CA CYS A 75 3.72 3.59 -18.27
C CYS A 75 4.09 4.59 -19.36
N PRO A 76 4.72 4.17 -20.47
CA PRO A 76 4.92 5.02 -21.65
C PRO A 76 3.60 5.36 -22.36
N CYS A 77 2.52 4.65 -22.03
CA CYS A 77 1.23 4.70 -22.70
C CYS A 77 0.27 5.80 -22.19
N GLY A 78 0.58 6.47 -21.08
CA GLY A 78 -0.35 7.45 -20.49
C GLY A 78 0.22 8.19 -19.29
N GLU A 79 -0.21 9.44 -19.11
CA GLU A 79 0.13 10.24 -17.94
C GLU A 79 -0.42 9.57 -16.67
N LEU A 80 0.38 9.56 -15.61
CA LEU A 80 0.01 9.04 -14.27
C LEU A 80 -0.40 7.55 -14.26
N SER A 81 -0.01 6.79 -15.28
CA SER A 81 -0.17 5.33 -15.32
C SER A 81 1.12 4.65 -14.88
N PHE A 82 1.01 3.54 -14.16
CA PHE A 82 2.17 2.80 -13.66
C PHE A 82 2.11 1.34 -14.12
N MET A 83 3.27 0.73 -14.31
CA MET A 83 3.42 -0.69 -14.62
C MET A 83 4.15 -1.38 -13.46
N LEU A 84 3.81 -2.64 -13.25
CA LEU A 84 4.52 -3.48 -12.27
C LEU A 84 5.88 -3.93 -12.83
N THR A 85 6.95 -3.72 -12.05
CA THR A 85 8.29 -4.20 -12.44
C THR A 85 8.52 -5.65 -11.97
N GLN A 86 9.62 -6.25 -12.44
CA GLN A 86 10.00 -7.59 -11.98
C GLN A 86 10.37 -7.59 -10.49
N GLU A 87 11.01 -6.53 -10.00
CA GLU A 87 11.33 -6.33 -8.59
C GLU A 87 10.06 -6.22 -7.75
N GLY A 88 9.09 -5.41 -8.18
CA GLY A 88 7.81 -5.28 -7.50
C GLY A 88 7.01 -6.58 -7.47
N HIS A 89 7.06 -7.35 -8.57
CA HIS A 89 6.46 -8.68 -8.62
C HIS A 89 7.03 -9.60 -7.54
N ARG A 90 8.37 -9.74 -7.45
CA ARG A 90 9.02 -10.59 -6.44
C ARG A 90 8.75 -10.11 -5.02
N ALA A 91 8.80 -8.79 -4.80
CA ALA A 91 8.51 -8.20 -3.49
C ALA A 91 7.07 -8.46 -3.05
N GLY A 92 6.11 -8.41 -3.97
CA GLY A 92 4.73 -8.76 -3.69
C GLY A 92 4.51 -10.23 -3.34
N GLU A 93 5.25 -11.14 -3.99
CA GLU A 93 5.20 -12.56 -3.62
C GLU A 93 5.64 -12.74 -2.17
N GLN A 94 6.74 -12.11 -1.77
CA GLN A 94 7.22 -12.11 -0.39
C GLN A 94 6.18 -11.52 0.58
N ALA A 95 5.57 -10.38 0.23
CA ALA A 95 4.54 -9.73 1.05
C ALA A 95 3.30 -10.61 1.30
N LEU A 96 2.98 -11.54 0.40
CA LEU A 96 1.91 -12.53 0.62
C LEU A 96 2.29 -13.61 1.64
N PHE A 97 3.56 -13.99 1.69
CA PHE A 97 4.03 -15.03 2.61
C PHE A 97 4.22 -14.50 4.02
N SER A 98 4.75 -13.28 4.19
CA SER A 98 4.97 -12.68 5.52
C SER A 98 3.69 -12.41 6.33
N ARG A 99 2.50 -12.56 5.73
CA ARG A 99 1.19 -12.36 6.38
C ARG A 99 0.50 -13.65 6.80
N ARG A 100 1.11 -14.81 6.52
CA ARG A 100 0.53 -16.13 6.82
C ARG A 100 1.07 -16.78 8.09
N ASP A 101 2.05 -16.15 8.74
CA ASP A 101 2.63 -16.54 10.03
C ASP A 101 2.10 -15.63 11.16
#